data_AF-A0A538AH59-F1
#
_entry.id   AF-A0A538AH59-F1
#
_cell.length_a   1.000
_cell.length_b   1.000
_cell.length_c   1.000
_cell.angle_alpha   90.00
_cell.angle_beta   90.00
_cell.angle_gamma   90.00
#
_symmetry.space_group_name_H-M   'P 1'
#
loop_
_entity.id
_entity.type
_entity.pdbx_description
1 polymer ?
#
loop_
_entity_poly.entity_id
_entity_poly.type
_entity_poly.pdbx_seq_one_letter_code
_entity_poly.pdbx_strand_id
1 'polypeptide(L)'
;MYRFLYSKRRLAALAVVVVFGVTCVELGLWQLRRLDERKKLNAAISSHIHLPVIPVSSLFGKGDAAEALYRRVTATGRYDVSQEVVLTGRAVNDRPGSDLLTPLRLPDGRALIVNRGFVPLGINAPGAPQAKPPGGDVTVTGIVLPSEKRGFLGQKEPESGQLSSIVRVDVPRIRQQL
;
A
#
# COMPACT_ATOMS: atom_id res chain seq x y z
N MET A 1 53.22 31.70 19.14
CA MET A 1 52.15 31.51 20.15
C MET A 1 50.80 31.72 19.48
N TYR A 2 49.99 30.65 19.34
CA TYR A 2 48.84 30.46 18.42
C TYR A 2 47.61 31.38 18.59
N ARG A 3 47.79 32.66 18.89
CA ARG A 3 46.71 33.61 19.20
C ARG A 3 45.83 33.98 17.98
N PHE A 4 46.32 33.71 16.77
CA PHE A 4 45.57 33.90 15.52
C PHE A 4 44.55 32.77 15.24
N LEU A 5 44.73 31.58 15.84
CA LEU A 5 43.78 30.46 15.74
C LEU A 5 42.50 30.69 16.56
N TYR A 6 42.53 31.60 17.54
CA TYR A 6 41.42 31.92 18.44
C TYR A 6 40.58 33.14 18.04
N SER A 7 40.61 33.52 16.76
CA SER A 7 39.60 34.42 16.23
C SER A 7 38.24 33.71 16.30
N LYS A 8 37.26 34.30 16.99
CA LYS A 8 35.89 33.76 17.13
C LYS A 8 35.30 33.28 15.78
N ARG A 9 35.67 33.96 14.68
CA ARG A 9 35.25 33.62 13.32
C ARG A 9 35.78 32.27 12.83
N ARG A 10 37.02 31.91 13.17
CA ARG A 10 37.65 30.64 12.74
C ARG A 10 37.13 29.45 13.54
N LEU A 11 36.90 29.64 14.84
CA LEU A 11 36.24 28.64 15.68
C LEU A 11 34.82 28.38 15.19
N ALA A 12 34.07 29.43 14.82
CA ALA A 12 32.75 29.27 14.22
C ALA A 12 32.79 28.53 12.88
N ALA A 13 33.74 28.86 11.99
CA ALA A 13 33.90 28.16 10.72
C ALA A 13 34.25 26.68 10.92
N LEU A 14 35.17 26.36 11.84
CA LEU A 14 35.50 24.98 12.18
C LEU A 14 34.29 24.24 12.75
N ALA A 15 33.52 24.87 13.64
CA ALA A 15 32.30 24.27 14.18
C ALA A 15 31.29 23.95 13.08
N VAL A 16 31.10 24.85 12.10
CA VAL A 16 30.23 24.60 10.94
C VAL A 16 30.72 23.40 10.12
N VAL A 17 32.03 23.31 9.84
CA VAL A 17 32.60 22.17 9.10
C VAL A 17 32.39 20.86 9.86
N VAL A 18 32.59 20.87 11.18
CA VAL A 18 32.35 19.68 12.01
C VAL A 18 30.88 19.28 12.00
N VAL A 19 29.96 20.23 12.21
CA VAL A 19 28.50 19.96 12.18
C VAL A 19 28.08 19.43 10.81
N PHE A 20 28.59 20.02 9.73
CA PHE A 20 28.33 19.55 8.38
C PHE A 20 28.85 18.13 8.17
N GLY A 21 30.09 17.84 8.57
CA GLY A 21 30.66 16.49 8.48
C GLY A 21 29.84 15.45 9.26
N VAL A 22 29.44 15.76 10.49
CA VAL A 22 28.57 14.89 11.30
C VAL A 22 27.23 14.66 10.61
N THR A 23 26.63 15.70 10.05
CA THR A 23 25.35 15.61 9.31
C THR A 23 25.48 14.70 8.10
N CYS A 24 26.55 14.82 7.32
CA CYS A 24 26.81 13.95 6.19
C CYS A 24 26.97 12.48 6.60
N VAL A 25 27.66 12.21 7.72
CA VAL A 25 27.80 10.85 8.26
C VAL A 25 26.46 10.28 8.69
N GLU A 26 25.64 11.04 9.42
CA GLU A 26 24.29 10.61 9.83
C GLU A 26 23.38 10.33 8.64
N LEU A 27 23.44 11.17 7.60
CA LEU A 27 22.72 10.93 6.35
C LEU A 27 23.24 9.69 5.62
N GLY A 28 24.55 9.44 5.62
CA GLY A 28 25.13 8.21 5.08
C GLY A 28 24.65 6.96 5.82
N LEU A 29 24.64 6.99 7.16
CA LEU A 29 24.08 5.91 7.98
C LEU A 29 22.58 5.73 7.74
N TRP A 30 21.83 6.81 7.54
CA TRP A 30 20.42 6.74 7.17
C TRP A 30 20.21 6.03 5.83
N GLN A 31 21.03 6.31 4.82
CA GLN A 31 20.96 5.60 3.53
C GLN A 31 21.19 4.09 3.70
N LEU A 32 22.16 3.69 4.55
CA LEU A 32 22.42 2.27 4.84
C LEU A 32 21.25 1.62 5.58
N ARG A 33 20.69 2.26 6.60
CA ARG A 33 19.48 1.78 7.29
C ARG A 33 18.32 1.59 6.32
N ARG A 34 18.12 2.56 5.42
CA ARG A 34 17.06 2.52 4.40
C ARG A 34 17.27 1.40 3.39
N LEU A 35 18.52 1.12 3.01
CA LEU A 35 18.87 -0.02 2.16
C LEU A 35 18.51 -1.34 2.85
N ASP A 36 18.86 -1.51 4.12
CA ASP A 36 18.58 -2.74 4.86
C ASP A 36 17.08 -2.96 5.07
N GLU A 37 16.30 -1.89 5.31
CA GLU A 37 14.83 -1.96 5.30
C GLU A 37 14.30 -2.49 3.96
N ARG A 38 14.81 -1.97 2.84
CA ARG A 38 14.41 -2.43 1.50
C ARG A 38 14.80 -3.88 1.24
N LYS A 39 16.00 -4.29 1.64
CA LYS A 39 16.45 -5.68 1.51
C LYS A 39 15.57 -6.63 2.31
N LYS A 40 15.25 -6.30 3.56
CA LYS A 40 14.34 -7.10 4.41
C LYS A 40 12.96 -7.25 3.78
N LEU A 41 12.39 -6.16 3.28
CA LEU A 41 11.09 -6.18 2.59
C LEU A 41 11.14 -7.07 1.34
N ASN A 42 12.15 -6.89 0.48
CA ASN A 42 12.30 -7.69 -0.73
C ASN A 42 12.49 -9.18 -0.42
N ALA A 43 13.26 -9.51 0.62
CA ALA A 43 13.43 -10.88 1.07
C ALA A 43 12.10 -11.51 1.52
N ALA A 44 11.28 -10.78 2.29
CA ALA A 44 9.96 -11.24 2.71
C ALA A 44 8.99 -11.42 1.52
N ILE A 45 9.00 -10.49 0.55
CA ILE A 45 8.20 -10.62 -0.67
C ILE A 45 8.64 -11.87 -1.46
N SER A 46 9.95 -12.03 -1.68
CA SER A 46 10.50 -13.14 -2.45
C SER A 46 10.25 -14.49 -1.77
N SER A 47 10.30 -14.57 -0.44
CA SER A 47 10.03 -15.82 0.27
C SER A 47 8.55 -16.22 0.20
N HIS A 48 7.62 -15.25 0.14
CA HIS A 48 6.18 -15.52 0.18
C HIS A 48 5.54 -15.68 -1.20
N ILE A 49 6.01 -14.95 -2.22
CA ILE A 49 5.38 -14.94 -3.55
C ILE A 49 5.48 -16.30 -4.28
N HIS A 50 6.50 -17.08 -3.95
CA HIS A 50 6.75 -18.42 -4.51
C HIS A 50 6.15 -19.56 -3.67
N LEU A 51 5.54 -19.27 -2.52
CA LEU A 51 4.89 -20.30 -1.72
C LEU A 51 3.66 -20.88 -2.46
N PRO A 52 3.31 -22.14 -2.18
CA PRO A 52 2.08 -22.73 -2.69
C PRO A 52 0.86 -21.87 -2.38
N VAL A 53 -0.05 -21.79 -3.36
CA VAL A 53 -1.32 -21.09 -3.22
C VAL A 53 -2.17 -21.81 -2.18
N ILE A 54 -2.67 -21.08 -1.19
CA ILE A 54 -3.51 -21.62 -0.12
C ILE A 54 -4.88 -20.93 -0.09
N PRO A 55 -5.93 -21.59 0.41
CA PRO A 55 -7.19 -20.92 0.67
C PRO A 55 -7.01 -19.77 1.66
N VAL A 56 -7.60 -18.61 1.40
CA VAL A 56 -7.55 -17.46 2.31
C VAL A 56 -8.13 -17.80 3.69
N SER A 57 -9.04 -18.79 3.74
CA SER A 57 -9.60 -19.30 4.99
C SER A 57 -8.55 -19.80 5.99
N SER A 58 -7.44 -20.33 5.48
CA SER A 58 -6.33 -20.87 6.29
C SER A 58 -5.43 -19.80 6.92
N LEU A 59 -5.59 -18.54 6.51
CA LEU A 59 -4.88 -17.39 7.06
C LEU A 59 -5.64 -16.71 8.19
N PHE A 60 -6.94 -16.96 8.30
CA PHE A 60 -7.75 -16.37 9.34
C PHE A 60 -7.44 -16.96 10.71
N GLY A 61 -7.22 -16.12 11.72
CA GLY A 61 -6.97 -16.55 13.10
C GLY A 61 -5.52 -16.95 13.39
N LYS A 62 -4.64 -17.01 12.39
CA LYS A 62 -3.19 -17.06 12.63
C LYS A 62 -2.72 -15.67 13.04
N GLY A 63 -2.11 -15.59 14.22
CA GLY A 63 -1.88 -14.34 14.95
C GLY A 63 -0.93 -13.33 14.29
N ASP A 64 -0.34 -13.64 13.13
CA ASP A 64 0.55 -12.71 12.45
C ASP A 64 0.08 -12.39 11.03
N ALA A 65 -0.57 -11.23 10.89
CA ALA A 65 -0.96 -10.68 9.60
C ALA A 65 0.27 -10.48 8.67
N ALA A 66 1.48 -10.37 9.23
CA ALA A 66 2.71 -10.22 8.45
C ALA A 66 3.08 -11.49 7.66
N GLU A 67 2.79 -12.68 8.21
CA GLU A 67 3.05 -13.97 7.52
C GLU A 67 2.13 -14.18 6.31
N ALA A 68 0.96 -13.52 6.31
CA ALA A 68 0.01 -13.58 5.21
C ALA A 68 0.38 -12.66 4.04
N LEU A 69 1.15 -11.58 4.28
CA LEU A 69 1.46 -10.58 3.25
C LEU A 69 2.29 -11.18 2.13
N TYR A 70 2.04 -10.72 0.90
CA TYR A 70 2.72 -11.11 -0.33
C TYR A 70 2.58 -12.59 -0.71
N ARG A 71 1.74 -13.34 0.01
CA ARG A 71 1.43 -14.72 -0.30
C ARG A 71 0.29 -14.82 -1.31
N ARG A 72 0.38 -15.82 -2.19
CA ARG A 72 -0.69 -16.15 -3.13
C ARG A 72 -1.80 -16.92 -2.41
N VAL A 73 -3.03 -16.45 -2.57
CA VAL A 73 -4.21 -17.04 -1.93
C VAL A 73 -5.35 -17.22 -2.92
N THR A 74 -6.19 -18.20 -2.64
CA THR A 74 -7.47 -18.38 -3.33
C THR A 74 -8.62 -18.05 -2.40
N ALA A 75 -9.60 -17.30 -2.89
CA ALA A 75 -10.82 -16.95 -2.17
C ALA A 75 -12.04 -17.28 -3.03
N THR A 76 -13.08 -17.83 -2.41
CA THR A 76 -14.36 -18.09 -3.06
C THR A 76 -15.44 -17.27 -2.38
N GLY A 77 -16.27 -16.59 -3.16
CA GLY A 77 -17.33 -15.74 -2.64
C GLY A 77 -18.10 -15.03 -3.75
N ARG A 78 -18.91 -14.05 -3.37
CA ARG A 78 -19.71 -13.24 -4.29
C ARG A 78 -19.31 -11.79 -4.22
N TYR A 79 -19.16 -11.15 -5.38
CA TYR A 79 -18.87 -9.72 -5.43
C TYR A 79 -20.07 -8.88 -4.98
N ASP A 80 -19.82 -7.95 -4.08
CA ASP A 80 -20.77 -6.93 -3.62
C ASP A 80 -20.50 -5.61 -4.35
N VAL A 81 -21.08 -5.50 -5.55
CA VAL A 81 -20.92 -4.32 -6.43
C VAL A 81 -21.52 -3.06 -5.81
N SER A 82 -22.47 -3.19 -4.88
CA SER A 82 -23.10 -2.04 -4.22
C SER A 82 -22.13 -1.27 -3.32
N GLN A 83 -21.05 -1.93 -2.91
CA GLN A 83 -19.99 -1.39 -2.05
C GLN A 83 -18.64 -1.29 -2.78
N GLU A 84 -18.65 -1.26 -4.12
CA GLU A 84 -17.45 -1.05 -4.93
C GLU A 84 -16.86 0.35 -4.70
N VAL A 85 -15.54 0.41 -4.56
CA VAL A 85 -14.79 1.64 -4.34
C VAL A 85 -13.75 1.82 -5.44
N VAL A 86 -13.63 3.04 -5.94
CA VAL A 86 -12.78 3.37 -7.07
C VAL A 86 -11.47 3.94 -6.58
N LEU A 87 -10.36 3.28 -6.90
CA LEU A 87 -9.03 3.74 -6.56
C LEU A 87 -8.51 4.67 -7.66
N THR A 88 -8.66 5.97 -7.43
CA THR A 88 -8.32 7.04 -8.36
C THR A 88 -6.83 7.40 -8.35
N GLY A 89 -6.41 8.22 -9.31
CA GLY A 89 -5.02 8.69 -9.40
C GLY A 89 -4.04 7.62 -9.90
N ARG A 90 -4.54 6.62 -10.64
CA ARG A 90 -3.72 5.56 -11.23
C ARG A 90 -3.38 5.92 -12.66
N ALA A 91 -2.20 5.50 -13.10
CA ALA A 91 -1.79 5.59 -14.49
C ALA A 91 -1.05 4.31 -14.88
N VAL A 92 -1.42 3.76 -16.03
CA VAL A 92 -0.78 2.57 -16.61
C VAL A 92 -0.39 2.91 -18.04
N ASN A 93 0.88 2.76 -18.39
CA ASN A 93 1.43 3.11 -19.71
C ASN A 93 1.03 4.52 -20.17
N ASP A 94 1.25 5.52 -19.31
CA ASP A 94 0.91 6.94 -19.51
C ASP A 94 -0.58 7.24 -19.72
N ARG A 95 -1.46 6.26 -19.54
CA ARG A 95 -2.91 6.47 -19.58
C ARG A 95 -3.45 6.62 -18.18
N PRO A 96 -4.10 7.75 -17.86
CA PRO A 96 -4.70 7.93 -16.54
C PRO A 96 -5.95 7.05 -16.43
N GLY A 97 -6.26 6.60 -15.22
CA GLY A 97 -7.41 5.76 -14.93
C GLY A 97 -7.55 5.47 -13.44
N SER A 98 -8.27 4.40 -13.14
CA SER A 98 -8.58 3.99 -11.77
C SER A 98 -8.57 2.48 -11.66
N ASP A 99 -8.21 1.96 -10.49
CA ASP A 99 -8.44 0.55 -10.19
C ASP A 99 -9.81 0.37 -9.52
N LEU A 100 -10.45 -0.78 -9.74
CA LEU A 100 -11.72 -1.12 -9.08
C LEU A 100 -11.47 -2.03 -7.88
N LEU A 101 -11.90 -1.57 -6.71
CA LEU A 101 -11.85 -2.34 -5.47
C LEU A 101 -13.25 -2.82 -5.14
N THR A 102 -13.53 -4.10 -5.39
CA THR A 102 -14.85 -4.68 -5.13
C THR A 102 -14.76 -5.65 -3.95
N PRO A 103 -15.60 -5.49 -2.92
CA PRO A 103 -15.68 -6.47 -1.84
C PRO A 103 -16.17 -7.81 -2.37
N LEU A 104 -15.47 -8.88 -2.01
CA LEU A 104 -15.86 -10.26 -2.19
C LEU A 104 -16.41 -10.76 -0.86
N ARG A 105 -17.71 -11.03 -0.78
CA ARG A 105 -18.38 -11.60 0.41
C ARG A 105 -18.13 -13.11 0.44
N LEU A 106 -17.55 -13.58 1.54
CA LEU A 106 -17.23 -14.99 1.76
C LEU A 106 -18.43 -15.71 2.40
N PRO A 107 -18.51 -17.05 2.29
CA PRO A 107 -19.58 -17.83 2.92
C PRO A 107 -19.67 -17.69 4.45
N ASP A 108 -18.58 -17.28 5.10
CA ASP A 108 -18.49 -17.09 6.54
C ASP A 108 -18.90 -15.68 7.02
N GLY A 109 -19.43 -14.84 6.11
CA GLY A 109 -19.88 -13.48 6.40
C GLY A 109 -18.78 -12.42 6.37
N ARG A 110 -17.50 -12.80 6.19
CA ARG A 110 -16.42 -11.83 6.01
C ARG A 110 -16.43 -11.23 4.61
N ALA A 111 -15.75 -10.09 4.46
CA ALA A 111 -15.51 -9.47 3.17
C ALA A 111 -14.00 -9.34 2.93
N LEU A 112 -13.57 -9.63 1.70
CA LEU A 112 -12.21 -9.36 1.21
C LEU A 112 -12.27 -8.26 0.16
N ILE A 113 -11.42 -7.26 0.28
CA ILE A 113 -11.28 -6.25 -0.78
C ILE A 113 -10.41 -6.83 -1.88
N VAL A 114 -10.99 -6.97 -3.08
CA VAL A 114 -10.29 -7.46 -4.26
C VAL A 114 -10.06 -6.30 -5.21
N ASN A 115 -8.79 -6.00 -5.51
CA ASN A 115 -8.45 -5.15 -6.64
C ASN A 115 -8.66 -5.96 -7.94
N ARG A 116 -9.65 -5.56 -8.74
CA ARG A 116 -10.03 -6.22 -9.99
C ARG A 116 -9.26 -5.72 -11.21
N GLY A 117 -8.42 -4.71 -11.02
CA GLY A 117 -7.54 -4.17 -12.04
C GLY A 117 -7.92 -2.77 -12.52
N PHE A 118 -7.11 -2.30 -13.46
CA PHE A 118 -7.10 -0.94 -13.98
C PHE A 118 -8.17 -0.71 -15.05
N VAL A 119 -8.78 0.47 -15.00
CA VAL A 119 -9.76 0.95 -15.96
C VAL A 119 -9.37 2.35 -16.44
N PRO A 120 -9.14 2.55 -17.76
CA PRO A 120 -8.78 3.86 -18.29
C PRO A 120 -9.89 4.90 -18.10
N LEU A 121 -9.48 6.14 -17.84
CA LEU A 121 -10.40 7.29 -17.88
C LEU A 121 -11.04 7.41 -19.26
N GLY A 122 -12.36 7.58 -19.28
CA GLY A 122 -13.15 7.79 -20.51
C GLY A 122 -13.65 6.51 -21.21
N ILE A 123 -13.12 5.32 -20.91
CA ILE A 123 -13.58 4.07 -21.57
C ILE A 123 -14.49 3.21 -20.68
N ASN A 124 -14.42 3.28 -19.35
CA ASN A 124 -15.33 2.54 -18.48
C ASN A 124 -15.37 3.25 -17.11
N ALA A 125 -16.41 4.05 -16.87
CA ALA A 125 -16.65 4.56 -15.53
C ALA A 125 -16.94 3.40 -14.55
N PRO A 126 -16.78 3.62 -13.23
CA PRO A 126 -17.31 2.72 -12.21
C PRO A 126 -18.80 2.43 -12.49
N GLY A 127 -19.18 1.15 -12.61
CA GLY A 127 -20.53 0.75 -13.01
C GLY A 127 -20.77 0.55 -14.52
N ALA A 128 -19.78 0.78 -15.39
CA ALA A 128 -19.89 0.45 -16.82
C ALA A 128 -20.12 -1.05 -17.03
N PRO A 129 -20.98 -1.47 -17.99
CA PRO A 129 -21.33 -2.88 -18.19
C PRO A 129 -20.13 -3.80 -18.39
N GLN A 130 -19.07 -3.31 -19.05
CA GLN A 130 -17.85 -4.08 -19.33
C GLN A 130 -16.95 -4.24 -18.11
N ALA A 131 -17.11 -3.39 -17.09
CA ALA A 131 -16.36 -3.44 -15.84
C ALA A 131 -17.12 -4.20 -14.73
N LYS A 132 -18.36 -4.67 -14.98
CA LYS A 132 -19.12 -5.43 -14.00
C LYS A 132 -18.44 -6.77 -13.70
N PRO A 133 -18.38 -7.20 -12.44
CA PRO A 133 -17.85 -8.51 -12.11
C PRO A 133 -18.81 -9.59 -12.62
N PRO A 134 -18.29 -10.81 -12.87
CA PRO A 134 -19.16 -11.96 -13.08
C PRO A 134 -20.14 -12.11 -11.91
N GLY A 135 -21.39 -12.39 -12.24
CA GLY A 135 -22.41 -12.71 -11.25
C GLY A 135 -22.21 -14.12 -10.67
N GLY A 136 -22.81 -14.36 -9.52
CA GLY A 136 -22.72 -15.66 -8.85
C GLY A 136 -21.52 -15.78 -7.91
N ASP A 137 -21.18 -17.02 -7.59
CA ASP A 137 -20.03 -17.34 -6.74
C ASP A 137 -18.81 -17.54 -7.63
N VAL A 138 -17.71 -16.90 -7.25
CA VAL A 138 -16.48 -16.84 -8.03
C VAL A 138 -15.31 -17.26 -7.16
N THR A 139 -14.35 -17.94 -7.79
CA THR A 139 -13.07 -18.28 -7.16
C THR A 139 -11.99 -17.41 -7.77
N VAL A 140 -11.33 -16.60 -6.95
CA VAL A 140 -10.28 -15.67 -7.35
C VAL A 140 -8.96 -16.07 -6.72
N THR A 141 -7.88 -15.96 -7.48
CA THR A 141 -6.51 -16.14 -6.97
C THR A 141 -5.80 -14.80 -7.05
N GLY A 142 -5.19 -14.38 -5.93
CA GLY A 142 -4.52 -13.09 -5.83
C GLY A 142 -3.37 -13.11 -4.83
N ILE A 143 -2.72 -11.96 -4.68
CA ILE A 143 -1.66 -11.76 -3.70
C ILE A 143 -2.23 -10.90 -2.57
N VAL A 144 -1.99 -11.31 -1.32
CA VAL A 144 -2.38 -10.50 -0.16
C VAL A 144 -1.46 -9.28 -0.07
N LEU A 145 -2.04 -8.09 -0.05
CA LEU A 145 -1.30 -6.84 0.10
C LEU A 145 -1.64 -6.16 1.43
N PRO A 146 -0.69 -5.40 2.02
CA PRO A 146 -0.98 -4.63 3.21
C PRO A 146 -1.94 -3.48 2.89
N SER A 147 -2.71 -3.05 3.90
CA SER A 147 -3.44 -1.78 3.80
C SER A 147 -2.44 -0.63 3.66
N GLU A 148 -2.74 0.29 2.76
CA GLU A 148 -1.95 1.50 2.57
C GLU A 148 -2.24 2.48 3.72
N LYS A 149 -1.18 3.10 4.23
CA LYS A 149 -1.26 4.17 5.24
C LYS A 149 -1.14 5.52 4.56
N ARG A 150 -1.85 6.52 5.08
CA ARG A 150 -1.70 7.91 4.64
C ARG A 150 -0.27 8.40 4.92
N GLY A 151 0.41 8.85 3.88
CA GLY A 151 1.66 9.60 4.01
C GLY A 151 1.42 11.01 4.57
N PHE A 152 2.46 11.66 5.08
CA PHE A 152 2.36 12.99 5.72
C PHE A 152 1.66 14.05 4.85
N LEU A 153 1.91 14.04 3.53
CA LEU A 153 1.29 14.94 2.55
C LEU A 153 0.08 14.32 1.81
N GLY A 154 -0.38 13.14 2.23
CA GLY A 154 -1.48 12.44 1.56
C GLY A 154 -2.82 13.15 1.72
N GLN A 155 -3.72 13.01 0.75
CA GLN A 155 -5.08 13.52 0.84
C GLN A 155 -5.85 12.84 1.98
N LYS A 156 -6.65 13.62 2.71
CA LYS A 156 -7.54 13.10 3.76
C LYS A 156 -8.81 12.57 3.11
N GLU A 157 -9.13 11.31 3.37
CA GLU A 157 -10.41 10.73 2.93
C GLU A 157 -11.56 11.21 3.84
N PRO A 158 -12.79 11.26 3.33
CA PRO A 158 -13.97 11.59 4.14
C PRO A 158 -14.09 10.64 5.34
N GLU A 159 -14.22 11.19 6.54
CA GLU A 159 -14.30 10.41 7.79
C GLU A 159 -15.62 9.64 7.95
N SER A 160 -16.67 10.02 7.21
CA SER A 160 -17.98 9.36 7.23
C SER A 160 -18.63 9.34 5.84
N GLY A 161 -19.65 8.49 5.67
CA GLY A 161 -20.37 8.30 4.41
C GLY A 161 -19.81 7.19 3.52
N GLN A 162 -20.54 6.90 2.42
CA GLN A 162 -20.17 5.90 1.44
C GLN A 162 -19.01 6.42 0.57
N LEU A 163 -17.91 5.67 0.51
CA LEU A 163 -16.76 5.98 -0.33
C LEU A 163 -17.03 5.52 -1.76
N SER A 164 -17.23 6.46 -2.67
CA SER A 164 -17.26 6.18 -4.10
C SER A 164 -15.86 6.19 -4.72
N SER A 165 -14.94 6.99 -4.19
CA SER A 165 -13.56 7.10 -4.66
C SER A 165 -12.56 7.29 -3.53
N ILE A 166 -11.43 6.59 -3.61
CA ILE A 166 -10.28 6.73 -2.73
C ILE A 166 -9.00 6.89 -3.54
N VAL A 167 -7.94 7.38 -2.91
CA VAL A 167 -6.62 7.54 -3.56
C VAL A 167 -5.66 6.42 -3.11
N ARG A 168 -5.96 5.79 -1.96
CA ARG A 168 -5.17 4.73 -1.35
C ARG A 168 -6.05 3.56 -0.92
N VAL A 169 -5.46 2.37 -0.81
CA VAL A 169 -6.18 1.19 -0.31
C VAL A 169 -6.22 1.19 1.22
N ASP A 170 -7.18 1.91 1.81
CA ASP A 170 -7.39 2.01 3.26
C ASP A 170 -8.43 0.99 3.74
N VAL A 171 -8.00 -0.23 4.05
CA VAL A 171 -8.89 -1.34 4.43
C VAL A 171 -9.70 -1.02 5.70
N PRO A 172 -9.14 -0.45 6.77
CA PRO A 172 -9.92 -0.04 7.94
C PRO A 172 -11.06 0.93 7.61
N ARG A 173 -10.81 1.89 6.71
CA ARG A 173 -11.84 2.86 6.32
C ARG A 173 -12.92 2.23 5.41
N ILE A 174 -12.53 1.37 4.48
CA ILE A 174 -13.49 0.63 3.63
C ILE A 174 -14.36 -0.30 4.49
N ARG A 175 -13.78 -0.92 5.52
CA ARG A 175 -14.52 -1.79 6.45
C ARG A 175 -15.67 -1.07 7.16
N GLN A 176 -15.56 0.23 7.45
CA GLN A 176 -16.64 0.99 8.10
C GLN A 176 -17.89 1.12 7.24
N GLN A 177 -17.78 0.90 5.93
CA GLN A 177 -18.89 0.97 4.97
C GLN A 177 -19.57 -0.40 4.74
N LEU A 178 -18.90 -1.51 5.07
CA LEU A 178 -19.32 -2.88 4.73
C LEU A 178 -20.16 -3.57 5.80
#